data_AF-A0A7X5N492-F1
#
_entry.id   AF-A0A7X5N492-F1
#
_cell.length_a   1.000
_cell.length_b   1.000
_cell.length_c   1.000
_cell.angle_alpha   90.00
_cell.angle_beta   90.00
_cell.angle_gamma   90.00
#
_symmetry.space_group_name_H-M   'P 1'
#
loop_
_entity.id
_entity.type
_entity.pdbx_description
1 polymer ?
#
loop_
_entity_poly.entity_id
_entity_poly.type
_entity_poly.pdbx_seq_one_letter_code
_entity_poly.pdbx_strand_id
1 'polypeptide(L)'
;RALGADNGSTFCIVQFGHATAFPHGIPGVQHLRAGELVLIDTGCTVQGYHSDITRTWIYGTPDDAQRRIWDLEQAAQAAAFAAIRPG
;
A
#
# COMPACT_ATOMS: atom_id res chain seq x y z
N ARG A 1 15.21 0.42 -12.21
CA ARG A 1 15.99 -0.08 -13.37
C ARG A 1 15.86 0.86 -14.55
N ALA A 2 14.77 0.83 -15.33
CA ALA A 2 14.66 1.70 -16.53
C ALA A 2 14.77 3.21 -16.24
N LEU A 3 14.31 3.65 -15.06
CA LEU A 3 14.33 5.05 -14.62
C LEU A 3 15.44 5.36 -13.59
N GLY A 4 16.48 4.53 -13.50
CA GLY A 4 17.67 4.82 -12.67
C GLY A 4 17.72 4.18 -11.28
N ALA A 5 16.68 3.47 -10.82
CA ALA A 5 16.79 2.67 -9.59
C ALA A 5 17.76 1.49 -9.75
N ASP A 6 18.68 1.30 -8.79
CA ASP A 6 19.85 0.41 -8.86
C ASP A 6 19.45 -1.00 -9.28
N ASN A 7 18.63 -1.65 -8.45
CA ASN A 7 18.17 -3.02 -8.64
C ASN A 7 16.67 -3.12 -8.90
N GLY A 8 15.95 -1.99 -9.04
CA GLY A 8 14.50 -1.97 -9.19
C GLY A 8 13.80 -2.17 -7.84
N SER A 9 12.70 -2.94 -7.83
CA SER A 9 11.94 -3.22 -6.62
C SER A 9 12.78 -4.01 -5.62
N THR A 10 12.85 -3.57 -4.36
CA THR A 10 13.47 -4.36 -3.28
C THR A 10 12.49 -5.35 -2.66
N PHE A 11 11.21 -5.00 -2.69
CA PHE A 11 10.08 -5.87 -2.42
C PHE A 11 8.89 -5.39 -3.25
N CYS A 12 7.93 -6.28 -3.50
CA CYS A 12 6.67 -5.94 -4.16
C CYS A 12 5.59 -6.88 -3.66
N ILE A 13 4.67 -6.33 -2.87
CA ILE A 13 3.52 -7.03 -2.33
C ILE A 13 2.30 -6.47 -3.07
N VAL A 14 1.53 -7.36 -3.70
CA VAL A 14 0.27 -7.01 -4.37
C VAL A 14 -0.79 -7.95 -3.84
N GLN A 15 -1.75 -7.39 -3.10
CA GLN A 15 -2.77 -8.14 -2.37
C GLN A 15 -4.17 -7.64 -2.72
N PHE A 16 -5.12 -8.59 -2.75
CA PHE A 16 -6.52 -8.29 -3.04
C PHE A 16 -7.45 -8.79 -1.93
N GLY A 17 -8.53 -8.04 -1.69
CA GLY A 17 -9.63 -8.45 -0.82
C GLY A 17 -9.16 -8.87 0.58
N HIS A 18 -9.54 -10.08 1.01
CA HIS A 18 -9.22 -10.58 2.35
C HIS A 18 -7.72 -10.60 2.68
N ALA A 19 -6.84 -10.80 1.69
CA ALA A 19 -5.40 -10.86 1.95
C ALA A 19 -4.79 -9.53 2.40
N THR A 20 -5.43 -8.39 2.10
CA THR A 20 -4.95 -7.07 2.52
C THR A 20 -5.03 -6.86 4.04
N ALA A 21 -5.77 -7.71 4.75
CA ALA A 21 -5.84 -7.68 6.20
C ALA A 21 -4.65 -8.39 6.90
N PHE A 22 -3.76 -9.04 6.14
CA PHE A 22 -2.62 -9.77 6.66
C PHE A 22 -1.32 -9.01 6.40
N PRO A 23 -0.41 -8.89 7.38
CA PRO A 23 0.78 -8.04 7.29
C PRO A 23 1.59 -8.22 6.00
N HIS A 24 1.81 -9.47 5.57
CA HIS A 24 2.51 -9.81 4.33
C HIS A 24 1.69 -10.77 3.45
N GLY A 25 0.37 -10.78 3.64
CA GLY A 25 -0.56 -11.52 2.79
C GLY A 25 -0.75 -12.96 3.20
N ILE A 26 -1.35 -13.75 2.30
CA ILE A 26 -1.65 -15.16 2.48
C ILE A 26 -1.02 -15.99 1.35
N PRO A 27 -0.73 -17.29 1.57
CA PRO A 27 -0.24 -18.16 0.51
C PRO A 27 -1.25 -18.34 -0.63
N GLY A 28 -0.73 -18.59 -1.83
CA GLY A 28 -1.52 -18.93 -3.02
C GLY A 28 -1.68 -17.79 -4.02
N VAL A 29 -2.20 -18.12 -5.19
CA VAL A 29 -2.47 -17.14 -6.25
C VAL A 29 -3.77 -16.40 -5.92
N GLN A 30 -3.70 -15.07 -5.95
CA GLN A 30 -4.87 -14.21 -5.82
C GLN A 30 -5.36 -13.73 -7.19
N HIS A 31 -6.68 -13.61 -7.32
CA HIS A 31 -7.31 -13.04 -8.51
C HIS A 31 -8.19 -11.87 -8.07
N LEU A 32 -7.92 -10.70 -8.63
CA LEU A 32 -8.65 -9.48 -8.33
C LEU A 32 -10.12 -9.57 -8.77
N ARG A 33 -11.05 -9.15 -7.91
CA ARG A 33 -12.48 -9.06 -8.21
C ARG A 33 -13.02 -7.66 -7.98
N ALA A 34 -14.04 -7.29 -8.74
CA ALA A 34 -14.69 -6.00 -8.60
C ALA A 34 -15.23 -5.80 -7.17
N GLY A 35 -15.03 -4.61 -6.62
CA GLY A 35 -15.37 -4.26 -5.25
C GLY A 35 -14.31 -4.62 -4.21
N GLU A 36 -13.24 -5.33 -4.56
CA GLU A 36 -12.17 -5.66 -3.62
C GLU A 36 -11.20 -4.50 -3.41
N LEU A 37 -10.64 -4.41 -2.20
CA LEU A 37 -9.44 -3.63 -1.94
C LEU A 37 -8.28 -4.19 -2.77
N VAL A 38 -7.49 -3.28 -3.31
CA VAL A 38 -6.16 -3.52 -3.84
C VAL A 38 -5.19 -2.83 -2.91
N LEU A 39 -4.24 -3.57 -2.35
CA LEU A 39 -3.11 -3.03 -1.60
C LEU A 39 -1.83 -3.36 -2.35
N ILE A 40 -1.05 -2.32 -2.65
CA ILE A 40 0.30 -2.47 -3.17
C ILE A 40 1.27 -1.84 -2.18
N ASP A 41 2.24 -2.63 -1.76
CA ASP A 41 3.34 -2.19 -0.93
C ASP A 41 4.66 -2.49 -1.64
N THR A 42 5.43 -1.45 -1.91
CA THR A 42 6.62 -1.58 -2.75
C THR A 42 7.64 -0.50 -2.47
N GLY A 43 8.87 -0.76 -2.88
CA GLY A 43 10.00 0.13 -2.70
C GLY A 43 11.10 -0.20 -3.68
N CYS A 44 11.99 0.74 -3.92
CA CYS A 44 13.16 0.57 -4.77
C CYS A 44 14.41 1.12 -4.08
N THR A 45 15.58 0.80 -4.64
CA THR A 45 16.84 1.44 -4.22
C THR A 45 17.36 2.43 -5.22
N VAL A 46 17.88 3.53 -4.71
CA VAL A 46 18.62 4.53 -5.47
C VAL A 46 19.88 4.88 -4.67
N GLN A 47 21.06 4.66 -5.25
CA GLN A 47 22.35 4.93 -4.58
C GLN A 47 22.48 4.23 -3.22
N GLY A 48 21.91 3.03 -3.09
CA GLY A 48 21.89 2.28 -1.83
C GLY A 48 20.87 2.74 -0.78
N TYR A 49 20.09 3.80 -1.04
CA TYR A 49 18.97 4.21 -0.18
C TYR A 49 17.68 3.53 -0.59
N HIS A 50 16.87 3.12 0.39
CA HIS A 50 15.58 2.47 0.17
C HIS A 50 14.45 3.50 0.15
N SER A 51 13.53 3.35 -0.81
CA SER A 51 12.18 3.89 -0.71
C SER A 51 11.23 2.81 -0.19
N ASP A 52 10.12 3.23 0.40
CA ASP A 52 9.05 2.37 0.90
C ASP A 52 7.72 3.13 0.78
N ILE A 53 6.75 2.55 0.08
CA ILE A 53 5.45 3.16 -0.14
C ILE A 53 4.34 2.12 -0.29
N THR A 54 3.28 2.34 0.49
CA THR A 54 2.03 1.61 0.36
C THR A 54 0.96 2.50 -0.29
N ARG A 55 0.16 1.91 -1.18
CA ARG A 55 -1.07 2.51 -1.72
C ARG A 55 -2.21 1.51 -1.71
N THR A 56 -3.40 2.00 -1.38
CA THR A 56 -4.60 1.20 -1.34
C THR A 56 -5.72 1.87 -2.11
N TRP A 57 -6.50 1.11 -2.87
CA TRP A 57 -7.69 1.60 -3.56
C TRP A 57 -8.73 0.49 -3.71
N ILE A 58 -9.94 0.84 -4.13
CA ILE A 58 -10.98 -0.15 -4.48
C ILE A 58 -10.97 -0.38 -5.98
N TYR A 59 -10.98 -1.66 -6.39
CA TYR A 59 -11.20 -1.98 -7.79
C TYR A 59 -12.69 -1.85 -8.14
N GLY A 60 -13.08 -0.64 -8.53
CA GLY A 60 -14.46 -0.29 -8.85
C GLY A 60 -14.97 0.86 -7.98
N THR A 61 -16.23 0.79 -7.56
CA THR A 61 -16.83 1.81 -6.69
C THR A 61 -16.75 1.35 -5.24
N PRO A 62 -16.23 2.18 -4.31
CA PRO A 62 -16.21 1.81 -2.90
C PRO A 62 -17.63 1.74 -2.31
N ASP A 63 -17.81 0.89 -1.30
CA ASP A 63 -18.97 0.94 -0.41
C ASP A 63 -18.73 1.92 0.76
N ASP A 64 -19.74 2.11 1.62
CA ASP A 64 -19.66 3.06 2.73
C ASP A 64 -18.72 2.61 3.85
N ALA A 65 -18.55 1.30 4.04
CA ALA A 65 -17.60 0.76 5.01
C ALA A 65 -16.16 0.99 4.55
N GLN A 66 -15.88 0.75 3.27
CA GLN A 66 -14.59 0.99 2.62
C GLN A 66 -14.22 2.47 2.65
N ARG A 67 -15.16 3.37 2.30
CA ARG A 67 -14.98 4.83 2.42
C ARG A 67 -14.62 5.22 3.85
N ARG A 68 -15.41 4.77 4.83
CA ARG A 68 -15.18 5.08 6.24
C ARG A 68 -13.81 4.61 6.73
N ILE A 69 -13.37 3.42 6.35
CA ILE A 69 -12.04 2.90 6.74
C ILE A 69 -10.93 3.72 6.09
N TRP A 70 -11.06 4.06 4.81
CA TRP A 70 -10.11 4.92 4.11
C TRP A 70 -9.99 6.31 4.77
N ASP A 71 -11.11 6.93 5.09
CA ASP A 71 -11.12 8.25 5.73
C ASP A 71 -10.42 8.23 7.10
N LEU A 72 -10.59 7.13 7.87
CA LEU A 72 -9.90 6.93 9.15
C LEU A 72 -8.39 6.76 8.95
N GLU A 73 -7.96 5.93 8.00
CA GLU A 73 -6.54 5.71 7.70
C GLU A 73 -5.88 7.01 7.23
N GLN A 74 -6.50 7.70 6.28
CA GLN A 74 -5.97 8.94 5.72
C GLN A 74 -5.86 10.04 6.79
N ALA A 75 -6.87 10.16 7.67
CA ALA A 75 -6.83 11.10 8.78
C ALA A 75 -5.71 10.77 9.78
N ALA A 76 -5.52 9.49 10.11
CA ALA A 76 -4.46 9.04 11.00
C ALA A 76 -3.07 9.32 10.41
N GLN A 77 -2.87 9.00 9.13
CA GLN A 77 -1.62 9.29 8.41
C GLN A 77 -1.33 10.81 8.41
N ALA A 78 -2.32 11.64 8.04
CA ALA A 78 -2.16 13.09 8.00
C ALA A 78 -1.83 13.66 9.39
N ALA A 79 -2.48 13.17 10.44
CA ALA A 79 -2.19 13.56 11.82
C ALA A 79 -0.76 13.19 12.24
N ALA A 80 -0.28 12.00 11.87
CA ALA A 80 1.10 11.59 12.13
C ALA A 80 2.12 12.52 11.44
N PHE A 81 1.92 12.84 10.16
CA PHE A 81 2.77 13.79 9.43
C PHE A 81 2.76 15.18 10.07
N ALA A 82 1.61 15.66 10.54
CA ALA A 82 1.50 16.96 11.21
C ALA A 82 2.18 16.98 12.58
N ALA A 83 2.21 15.84 13.29
CA ALA A 83 2.79 15.72 14.62
C ALA A 83 4.32 15.57 14.61
N ILE A 84 4.90 15.06 13.51
CA ILE A 84 6.34 14.79 13.42
C ILE A 84 7.13 16.11 13.46
N ARG A 85 7.99 16.21 14.46
CA ARG A 85 9.01 17.26 14.62
C ARG A 85 10.12 16.75 15.53
N PRO A 86 11.32 17.33 15.50
CA PRO A 86 12.28 17.15 16.59
C PRO A 86 11.62 17.53 17.92
N GLY A 87 11.90 16.75 18.97
CA GLY A 87 11.27 16.77 20.30
C GLY A 87 10.62 18.08 20.72
#